data_AF-A0A932ZE60-F1
#
_entry.id   AF-A0A932ZE60-F1
#
_cell.length_a   1.000
_cell.length_b   1.000
_cell.length_c   1.000
_cell.angle_alpha   90.00
_cell.angle_beta   90.00
_cell.angle_gamma   90.00
#
_symmetry.space_group_name_H-M   'P 1'
#
loop_
_entity.id
_entity.type
_entity.pdbx_description
1 polymer ?
#
loop_
_entity_poly.entity_id
_entity_poly.type
_entity_poly.pdbx_seq_one_letter_code
_entity_poly.pdbx_strand_id
1 'polypeptide(L)'
;MADKLLICVSAQQATAAHWRGRRFADCRAFANDDAGLEAFGEFLAPFSGVPAYIMVDAVEEDYRFETLPHAFGSERGEMIRRKLKQHYRNSPYITALLLGRESGRRRDDRYLVSALTNPDL
;
A
#
# COMPACT_ATOMS: atom_id res chain seq x y z
N MET A 1 11.86 0.81 21.22
CA MET A 1 11.07 1.10 19.98
C MET A 1 11.70 0.28 18.88
N ALA A 2 10.89 -0.38 18.07
CA ALA A 2 11.38 -1.28 17.03
C ALA A 2 11.90 -0.53 15.81
N ASP A 3 12.83 -1.15 15.09
CA ASP A 3 13.32 -0.71 13.79
C ASP A 3 12.21 -0.85 12.73
N LYS A 4 12.29 -0.04 11.67
CA LYS A 4 11.32 -0.05 10.56
C LYS A 4 12.03 0.21 9.24
N LEU A 5 11.55 -0.43 8.18
CA LEU A 5 11.92 -0.11 6.80
C LEU A 5 10.76 0.62 6.11
N LEU A 6 11.09 1.68 5.39
CA LEU A 6 10.18 2.32 4.43
C LEU A 6 10.76 2.08 3.05
N ILE A 7 9.96 1.51 2.15
CA ILE A 7 10.38 1.17 0.80
C ILE A 7 9.43 1.88 -0.16
N CYS A 8 9.96 2.72 -1.03
CA CYS A 8 9.23 3.38 -2.09
C CYS A 8 9.63 2.73 -3.41
N VAL A 9 8.69 2.14 -4.14
CA VAL A 9 8.95 1.49 -5.43
C VAL A 9 8.29 2.33 -6.52
N SER A 10 9.04 2.70 -7.54
CA SER A 10 8.53 3.31 -8.77
C SER A 10 8.99 2.53 -10.00
N ALA A 11 8.48 2.91 -11.18
CA ALA A 11 8.90 2.30 -12.45
C ALA A 11 10.41 2.44 -12.75
N GLN A 12 11.12 3.36 -12.10
CA GLN A 12 12.54 3.62 -12.37
C GLN A 12 13.47 3.06 -11.30
N GLN A 13 13.02 2.95 -10.06
CA GLN A 13 13.88 2.57 -8.94
C GLN A 13 13.07 2.17 -7.70
N ALA A 14 13.74 1.45 -6.79
CA ALA A 14 13.31 1.32 -5.41
C ALA A 14 14.16 2.22 -4.51
N THR A 15 13.54 2.89 -3.54
CA THR A 15 14.24 3.64 -2.49
C THR A 15 13.89 3.04 -1.14
N ALA A 16 14.89 2.64 -0.37
CA ALA A 16 14.69 2.04 0.95
C ALA A 16 15.34 2.88 2.03
N ALA A 17 14.55 3.22 3.04
CA ALA A 17 14.98 3.98 4.21
C ALA A 17 14.84 3.14 5.48
N HIS A 18 15.87 3.16 6.32
CA HIS A 18 15.87 2.50 7.62
C HIS A 18 15.67 3.51 8.74
N TRP A 19 14.69 3.25 9.58
CA TRP A 19 14.45 3.98 10.83
C TRP A 19 14.82 3.11 12.01
N ARG A 20 15.70 3.63 12.87
CA ARG A 20 16.02 3.05 14.17
C ARG A 20 15.32 3.87 15.25
N GLY A 21 14.18 3.39 15.73
CA GLY A 21 13.32 4.13 16.64
C GLY A 21 12.77 5.42 16.01
N ARG A 22 13.23 6.59 16.50
CA ARG A 22 12.83 7.92 15.97
C ARG A 22 13.91 8.57 15.11
N ARG A 23 14.97 7.85 14.79
CA ARG A 23 16.09 8.37 14.00
C ARG A 23 16.12 7.71 12.64
N PHE A 24 16.21 8.54 11.61
CA PHE A 24 16.57 8.13 10.27
C PHE A 24 18.04 7.67 10.25
N ALA A 25 18.27 6.42 9.87
CA ALA A 25 19.57 5.77 9.96
C ALA A 25 20.28 5.69 8.60
N ASP A 26 19.57 5.27 7.56
CA ASP A 26 20.11 5.11 6.20
C ASP A 26 18.99 5.30 5.17
N CYS A 27 19.35 5.69 3.95
CA CYS A 27 18.47 5.69 2.78
C CYS A 27 19.27 5.48 1.51
N ARG A 28 18.83 4.52 0.70
CA ARG A 28 19.48 4.15 -0.56
C ARG A 28 18.46 3.99 -1.67
N ALA A 29 18.87 4.34 -2.88
CA ALA A 29 18.12 4.09 -4.10
C ALA A 29 18.79 2.95 -4.88
N PHE A 30 17.97 2.14 -5.53
CA PHE A 30 18.32 0.96 -6.28
C PHE A 30 17.65 1.06 -7.65
N ALA A 31 18.42 1.03 -8.73
CA ALA A 31 17.87 1.13 -10.08
C ALA A 31 16.94 -0.06 -10.39
N ASN A 32 16.00 0.14 -11.31
CA ASN A 32 15.16 -0.94 -11.85
C ASN A 32 15.91 -1.73 -12.93
N ASP A 33 17.01 -2.38 -12.53
CA ASP A 33 17.80 -3.31 -13.33
C ASP A 33 18.31 -4.47 -12.46
N ASP A 34 18.91 -5.49 -13.07
CA ASP A 34 19.36 -6.70 -12.36
C ASP A 34 20.38 -6.37 -11.25
N ALA A 35 21.27 -5.41 -11.49
CA ALA A 35 22.28 -5.00 -10.51
C ALA A 35 21.66 -4.25 -9.32
N GLY A 36 20.68 -3.39 -9.57
CA GLY A 36 19.90 -2.72 -8.55
C GLY A 36 19.08 -3.70 -7.72
N LEU A 37 18.50 -4.72 -8.34
CA LEU A 37 17.76 -5.79 -7.65
C LEU A 37 18.68 -6.60 -6.73
N GLU A 38 19.88 -6.97 -7.20
CA GLU A 38 20.89 -7.67 -6.39
C GLU A 38 21.32 -6.79 -5.20
N ALA A 39 21.70 -5.55 -5.45
CA ALA A 39 22.10 -4.60 -4.40
C ALA A 39 20.98 -4.34 -3.38
N PHE A 40 19.71 -4.34 -3.83
CA PHE A 40 18.56 -4.21 -2.95
C PHE A 40 18.39 -5.43 -2.05
N GLY A 41 18.58 -6.64 -2.60
CA GLY A 41 18.59 -7.88 -1.82
C GLY A 41 19.68 -7.89 -0.75
N GLU A 42 20.90 -7.48 -1.11
CA GLU A 42 22.01 -7.34 -0.16
C GLU A 42 21.71 -6.31 0.94
N PHE A 43 21.11 -5.18 0.57
CA PHE A 43 20.68 -4.16 1.53
C PHE A 43 19.63 -4.70 2.51
N LEU A 44 18.69 -5.52 2.04
CA LEU A 44 17.61 -6.07 2.88
C LEU A 44 18.07 -7.21 3.80
N ALA A 45 19.15 -7.92 3.46
CA ALA A 45 19.62 -9.10 4.19
C ALA A 45 19.75 -8.92 5.72
N PRO A 46 20.25 -7.79 6.26
CA PRO A 46 20.37 -7.56 7.70
C PRO A 46 19.03 -7.29 8.42
N PHE A 47 17.96 -6.99 7.68
CA PHE A 47 16.68 -6.53 8.21
C PHE A 47 15.64 -7.65 8.36
N SER A 48 16.09 -8.90 8.46
CA SER A 48 15.21 -10.04 8.74
C SER A 48 14.39 -9.80 10.02
N GLY A 49 13.06 -9.91 9.91
CA GLY A 49 12.13 -9.68 11.02
C GLY A 49 11.82 -8.20 11.32
N VAL A 50 12.38 -7.26 10.56
CA VAL A 50 12.05 -5.83 10.68
C VAL A 50 10.80 -5.52 9.85
N PRO A 51 9.77 -4.86 10.41
CA PRO A 51 8.59 -4.45 9.64
C PRO A 51 8.94 -3.53 8.47
N ALA A 52 8.49 -3.90 7.28
CA ALA A 52 8.61 -3.11 6.07
C ALA A 52 7.27 -2.48 5.69
N TYR A 53 7.29 -1.18 5.40
CA TYR A 53 6.18 -0.41 4.89
C TYR A 53 6.48 -0.04 3.44
N ILE A 54 5.66 -0.53 2.51
CA ILE A 54 5.88 -0.33 1.08
C ILE A 54 4.90 0.72 0.56
N MET A 55 5.44 1.68 -0.17
CA MET A 55 4.71 2.65 -0.97
C MET A 55 5.04 2.37 -2.43
N VAL A 56 4.02 2.30 -3.26
CA VAL A 56 4.17 2.03 -4.70
C VAL A 56 3.72 3.29 -5.42
N ASP A 57 4.56 3.77 -6.34
CA ASP A 57 4.29 4.86 -7.27
C ASP A 57 4.36 4.27 -8.69
N ALA A 58 3.23 3.69 -9.10
CA ALA A 58 3.11 2.96 -10.36
C ALA A 58 1.89 3.47 -11.13
N VAL A 59 2.01 3.57 -12.46
CA VAL A 59 0.89 3.99 -13.34
C VAL A 59 -0.26 2.99 -13.27
N GLU A 60 0.07 1.76 -12.87
CA GLU A 60 -0.82 0.63 -12.69
C GLU A 60 -1.71 0.73 -11.44
N GLU A 61 -1.53 1.76 -10.60
CA GLU A 61 -2.40 2.03 -9.47
C GLU A 61 -3.70 2.72 -9.91
N ASP A 62 -4.83 2.02 -9.74
CA ASP A 62 -6.16 2.56 -10.03
C ASP A 62 -6.84 2.98 -8.73
N TYR A 63 -7.49 4.15 -8.77
CA TYR A 63 -8.16 4.75 -7.62
C TYR A 63 -9.63 5.03 -7.94
N ARG A 64 -10.52 4.69 -6.99
CA ARG A 64 -11.95 4.97 -7.13
C ARG A 64 -12.56 5.49 -5.83
N PHE A 65 -13.49 6.41 -5.97
CA PHE A 65 -14.35 6.82 -4.87
C PHE A 65 -15.57 5.92 -4.81
N GLU A 66 -15.87 5.42 -3.62
CA GLU A 66 -17.04 4.58 -3.38
C GLU A 66 -17.81 5.05 -2.16
N THR A 67 -19.12 5.15 -2.30
CA THR A 67 -20.03 5.42 -1.19
C THR A 67 -20.67 4.11 -0.77
N LEU A 68 -20.47 3.70 0.48
CA LEU A 68 -21.04 2.49 1.04
C LEU A 68 -21.96 2.83 2.22
N PRO A 69 -23.04 2.05 2.41
CA PRO A 69 -23.86 2.15 3.61
C PRO A 69 -22.99 2.17 4.87
N HIS A 70 -23.38 2.98 5.85
CA HIS A 70 -22.70 2.97 7.13
C HIS A 70 -22.92 1.62 7.84
N ALA A 71 -21.82 0.95 8.21
CA ALA A 71 -21.84 -0.33 8.88
C ALA A 71 -20.68 -0.43 9.89
N PHE A 72 -20.75 -1.41 10.79
CA PHE A 72 -19.75 -1.60 11.84
C PHE A 72 -19.15 -3.01 11.82
N GLY A 73 -18.00 -3.16 12.47
CA GLY A 73 -17.39 -4.46 12.72
C GLY A 73 -17.16 -5.29 11.46
N SER A 74 -17.51 -6.58 11.53
CA SER A 74 -17.33 -7.55 10.44
C SER A 74 -18.18 -7.23 9.21
N GLU A 75 -19.40 -6.72 9.39
CA GLU A 75 -20.30 -6.37 8.27
C GLU A 75 -19.68 -5.30 7.36
N ARG A 76 -19.07 -4.28 7.98
CA ARG A 76 -18.29 -3.26 7.25
C ARG A 76 -17.15 -3.89 6.47
N GLY A 77 -16.39 -4.78 7.11
CA GLY A 77 -15.26 -5.48 6.49
C GLY A 77 -15.68 -6.30 5.27
N GLU A 78 -16.74 -7.10 5.40
CA GLU A 78 -17.27 -7.93 4.31
C GLU A 78 -17.83 -7.11 3.15
N MET A 79 -18.54 -6.02 3.45
CA MET A 79 -19.05 -5.12 2.44
C MET A 79 -17.94 -4.45 1.63
N ILE A 80 -16.89 -3.94 2.32
CA ILE A 80 -15.70 -3.35 1.67
C ILE A 80 -15.00 -4.41 0.82
N ARG A 81 -14.74 -5.60 1.37
CA ARG A 81 -14.09 -6.70 0.63
C ARG A 81 -14.86 -7.09 -0.62
N ARG A 82 -16.18 -7.23 -0.52
CA ARG A 82 -17.05 -7.52 -1.67
C ARG A 82 -16.95 -6.43 -2.72
N LYS A 83 -16.98 -5.17 -2.30
CA LYS A 83 -16.87 -4.03 -3.20
C LYS A 83 -15.51 -3.99 -3.91
N LEU A 84 -14.41 -4.18 -3.18
CA LEU A 84 -13.08 -4.28 -3.76
C LEU A 84 -13.00 -5.39 -4.81
N LYS A 85 -13.51 -6.60 -4.50
CA LYS A 85 -13.55 -7.71 -5.47
C LYS A 85 -14.41 -7.44 -6.70
N GLN A 86 -15.44 -6.58 -6.60
CA GLN A 86 -16.25 -6.20 -7.76
C GLN A 86 -15.46 -5.31 -8.74
N HIS A 87 -14.65 -4.38 -8.22
CA HIS A 87 -13.82 -3.49 -9.03
C HIS A 87 -12.53 -4.17 -9.51
N TYR A 88 -11.90 -4.96 -8.64
CA TYR A 88 -10.56 -5.50 -8.82
C TYR A 88 -10.56 -7.02 -8.67
N ARG A 89 -11.16 -7.71 -9.65
CA ARG A 89 -11.37 -9.17 -9.58
C ARG A 89 -10.06 -9.97 -9.52
N ASN A 90 -9.02 -9.48 -10.18
CA ASN A 90 -7.78 -10.22 -10.42
C ASN A 90 -6.57 -9.62 -9.70
N SER A 91 -6.75 -8.56 -8.89
CA SER A 91 -5.63 -7.97 -8.15
C SER A 91 -5.55 -8.53 -6.74
N PRO A 92 -4.41 -9.12 -6.34
CA PRO A 92 -4.15 -9.47 -4.94
C PRO A 92 -3.86 -8.25 -4.07
N TYR A 93 -3.46 -7.12 -4.68
CA TYR A 93 -3.04 -5.91 -3.98
C TYR A 93 -4.16 -4.86 -4.04
N ILE A 94 -5.11 -4.99 -3.12
CA ILE A 94 -6.29 -4.13 -2.99
C ILE A 94 -6.34 -3.48 -1.61
N THR A 95 -6.80 -2.24 -1.54
CA THR A 95 -6.98 -1.53 -0.27
C THR A 95 -8.18 -0.60 -0.30
N ALA A 96 -8.69 -0.25 0.88
CA ALA A 96 -9.77 0.72 1.06
C ALA A 96 -9.49 1.62 2.25
N LEU A 97 -9.54 2.93 2.02
CA LEU A 97 -9.36 3.97 3.01
C LEU A 97 -10.68 4.72 3.22
N LEU A 98 -11.14 4.80 4.46
CA LEU A 98 -12.30 5.61 4.83
C LEU A 98 -11.90 7.09 4.83
N LEU A 99 -12.51 7.89 3.96
CA LEU A 99 -12.27 9.33 3.86
C LEU A 99 -13.20 10.18 4.72
N GLY A 100 -14.24 9.56 5.29
CA GLY A 100 -15.23 10.24 6.10
C GLY A 100 -16.65 9.85 5.71
N ARG A 101 -17.60 10.73 6.01
CA ARG A 101 -19.04 10.45 5.87
C ARG A 101 -19.71 11.56 5.09
N GLU A 102 -20.73 11.21 4.33
CA GLU A 102 -21.60 12.19 3.70
C GLU A 102 -22.39 12.99 4.74
N SER A 103 -22.67 14.26 4.43
CA SER A 103 -23.41 15.17 5.30
C SER A 103 -24.93 15.01 5.24
N GLY A 104 -25.43 14.22 4.28
CA GLY A 104 -26.86 13.98 4.05
C GLY A 104 -27.54 13.13 5.13
N ARG A 105 -28.82 12.83 4.94
CA ARG A 105 -29.65 12.14 5.95
C ARG A 105 -29.20 10.70 6.24
N ARG A 106 -28.72 9.98 5.22
CA ARG A 106 -28.25 8.59 5.33
C ARG A 106 -26.83 8.47 5.92
N ARG A 107 -25.99 9.49 5.71
CA ARG A 107 -24.60 9.59 6.21
C ARG A 107 -23.76 8.36 5.88
N ASP A 108 -23.83 7.96 4.62
CA ASP A 108 -23.04 6.86 4.09
C ASP A 108 -21.53 7.18 4.18
N ASP A 109 -20.75 6.12 4.26
CA ASP A 109 -19.30 6.17 4.39
C ASP A 109 -18.66 6.33 3.01
N ARG A 110 -17.74 7.29 2.88
CA ARG A 110 -16.97 7.51 1.65
C ARG A 110 -15.62 6.82 1.74
N TYR A 111 -15.31 6.00 0.75
CA TYR A 111 -14.07 5.28 0.63
C TYR A 111 -13.28 5.74 -0.58
N LEU A 112 -11.96 5.81 -0.42
CA LEU A 112 -11.02 5.69 -1.51
C LEU A 112 -10.62 4.21 -1.58
N VAL A 113 -10.96 3.53 -2.65
CA VAL A 113 -10.43 2.21 -2.95
C VAL A 113 -9.27 2.34 -3.93
N SER A 114 -8.24 1.53 -3.73
CA SER A 114 -7.09 1.46 -4.62
C SER A 114 -6.70 0.00 -4.89
N ALA A 115 -6.14 -0.25 -6.07
CA ALA A 115 -5.53 -1.53 -6.40
C ALA A 115 -4.37 -1.38 -7.39
N LEU A 116 -3.43 -2.33 -7.34
CA LEU A 116 -2.47 -2.52 -8.43
C LEU A 116 -3.11 -3.37 -9.52
N THR A 117 -3.43 -2.76 -10.65
CA THR A 117 -4.21 -3.40 -11.73
C THR A 117 -3.41 -4.42 -12.53
N ASN A 118 -2.08 -4.32 -12.53
CA ASN A 118 -1.18 -5.32 -13.06
C ASN A 118 -0.22 -5.78 -11.94
N PRO A 119 -0.55 -6.86 -11.21
CA PRO A 119 0.25 -7.31 -10.07
C PRO A 119 1.52 -8.09 -10.47
N ASP A 120 1.66 -8.44 -11.75
CA ASP A 120 2.77 -9.24 -12.27
C ASP A 120 3.88 -8.37 -12.91
N LEU A 121 3.72 -7.03 -12.89
CA LEU A 121 4.72 -6.07 -13.34
C LEU A 121 5.78 -5.80 -12.26
#